data_AF-A0A5C6AHG3-F1
#
_entry.id   AF-A0A5C6AHG3-F1
#
_cell.length_a   1.000
_cell.length_b   1.000
_cell.length_c   1.000
_cell.angle_alpha   90.00
_cell.angle_beta   90.00
_cell.angle_gamma   90.00
#
_symmetry.space_group_name_H-M   'P 1'
#
loop_
_entity.id
_entity.type
_entity.pdbx_description
1 polymer ?
#
loop_
_entity_poly.entity_id
_entity_poly.type
_entity_poly.pdbx_seq_one_letter_code
_entity_poly.pdbx_strand_id
1 'polypeptide(L)'
;MRIADFKELERLVSDLYDEGLSPSEMARLEALLINNPSARTQYRSLVDTHLALSVASSSLEAEPQKKQANDAIATPMARAVAPSTSPPRAPSAWGWPLATAAALLLASSLVLIQSLGQISGDALSVHSQSRFADLATLPTVTHVSWEGPAFQSLADQSLPPMTVSPGAIRLRLKEGKTADGYVFCLRPGMSVDLVASFDATGENSLSIVELTGGQQSVTKKLTFHNAGEGPRPLHANPSAKNRRYGVLGHWTEINSGALPRFFLLTGVHKLAQPTPGEEWRLSELEVLLENDDAAHIGWDDSGPVPHAGESYQQDGDYDDLAASLFFSPLEGNRWTDASGLRVVSGDEDSRLEVPANLDEGFAFDLPPGAMAMVKGVSEARYPSGMVIVDADTNEVLWSRSKSRESNACLGAACISNHSLTSRALRVVGVHKPLASDASWRQSAMKTLYEQPRFTILGFDDSLGDEDYNDVRINLLMEGGQTSD
;
A
#
# COMPACT_ATOMS: atom_id res chain seq x y z
N MET A 1 5.67 -2.89 28.87
CA MET A 1 5.46 -1.43 28.82
C MET A 1 3.97 -1.12 28.96
N ARG A 2 3.56 0.02 29.54
CA ARG A 2 2.13 0.39 29.54
C ARG A 2 1.73 0.90 28.15
N ILE A 3 0.49 0.66 27.74
CA ILE A 3 -0.04 1.07 26.42
C ILE A 3 0.14 2.58 26.18
N ALA A 4 -0.04 3.40 27.22
CA ALA A 4 0.15 4.85 27.12
C ALA A 4 1.61 5.24 26.83
N ASP A 5 2.57 4.53 27.42
CA ASP A 5 4.01 4.77 27.19
C ASP A 5 4.41 4.34 25.77
N PHE A 6 3.68 3.41 25.15
CA PHE A 6 3.92 2.96 23.76
C PHE A 6 3.42 3.97 22.74
N LYS A 7 2.18 4.44 22.88
CA LYS A 7 1.63 5.47 21.99
C LYS A 7 2.44 6.75 22.04
N GLU A 8 2.92 7.13 23.23
CA GLU A 8 3.79 8.29 23.36
C GLU A 8 5.16 8.06 22.70
N LEU A 9 5.72 6.85 22.78
CA LEU A 9 6.96 6.49 22.09
C LEU A 9 6.81 6.55 20.57
N GLU A 10 5.73 5.98 20.01
CA GLU A 10 5.46 6.03 18.56
C GLU A 10 5.29 7.47 18.06
N ARG A 11 4.50 8.28 18.78
CA ARG A 11 4.33 9.71 18.45
C ARG A 11 5.68 10.43 18.43
N LEU A 12 6.47 10.30 19.50
CA LEU A 12 7.77 10.97 19.61
C LEU A 12 8.78 10.49 18.54
N VAL A 13 8.73 9.22 18.13
CA VAL A 13 9.59 8.73 17.05
C VAL A 13 9.15 9.28 15.69
N SER A 14 7.85 9.33 15.39
CA SER A 14 7.35 9.93 14.14
C SER A 14 7.76 11.40 14.05
N ASP A 15 7.47 12.18 15.09
CA ASP A 15 7.78 13.61 15.15
C ASP A 15 9.30 13.87 15.03
N LEU A 16 10.14 12.96 15.54
CA LEU A 16 11.60 13.04 15.41
C LEU A 16 12.07 12.95 13.96
N TYR A 17 11.41 12.15 13.11
CA TYR A 17 11.78 11.95 11.71
C TYR A 17 11.15 12.97 10.77
N ASP A 18 9.95 13.47 11.09
CA ASP A 18 9.23 14.41 10.23
C ASP A 18 9.73 15.86 10.40
N GLU A 19 9.67 16.39 11.63
CA GLU A 19 9.93 17.81 11.92
C GLU A 19 11.10 18.03 12.90
N GLY A 20 11.52 16.98 13.60
CA GLY A 20 12.48 17.01 14.69
C GLY A 20 11.82 17.37 16.03
N LEU A 21 12.31 16.78 17.12
CA LEU A 21 11.73 16.99 18.45
C LEU A 21 12.19 18.30 19.10
N SER A 22 11.28 18.94 19.83
CA SER A 22 11.66 20.01 20.76
C SER A 22 12.56 19.48 21.89
N PRO A 23 13.37 20.31 22.58
CA PRO A 23 14.21 19.86 23.68
C PRO A 23 13.45 19.16 24.81
N SER A 24 12.22 19.60 25.09
CA SER A 24 11.32 18.98 26.07
C SER A 24 10.86 17.58 25.65
N GLU A 25 10.60 17.38 24.36
CA GLU A 25 10.18 16.10 23.82
C GLU A 25 11.33 15.11 23.71
N MET A 26 12.53 15.60 23.37
CA MET A 26 13.74 14.79 23.39
C MET A 26 14.05 14.29 24.82
N ALA A 27 13.99 15.17 25.83
CA ALA A 27 14.15 14.77 27.22
C ALA A 27 13.09 13.74 27.67
N ARG A 28 11.87 13.84 27.12
CA ARG A 28 10.78 12.89 27.39
C ARG A 28 11.02 11.54 26.72
N LEU A 29 11.49 11.52 25.49
CA LEU A 29 11.92 10.32 24.78
C LEU A 29 13.07 9.64 25.54
N GLU A 30 14.10 10.38 25.95
CA GLU A 30 15.21 9.86 26.77
C GLU A 30 14.72 9.24 28.09
N ALA A 31 13.80 9.91 28.79
CA ALA A 31 13.23 9.41 30.03
C ALA A 31 12.47 8.08 29.82
N LEU A 32 11.74 7.93 28.71
CA LEU A 32 11.08 6.68 28.33
C LEU A 32 12.08 5.56 28.06
N LEU A 33 13.25 5.88 27.49
CA LEU A 33 14.24 4.88 27.07
C LEU A 33 15.20 4.45 28.20
N ILE A 34 15.63 5.36 29.08
CA ILE A 34 16.65 5.08 30.11
C ILE A 34 16.24 3.95 31.05
N ASN A 35 14.98 3.95 31.50
CA ASN A 35 14.52 3.04 32.54
C ASN A 35 13.70 1.85 32.01
N ASN A 36 13.53 1.71 30.69
CA ASN A 36 12.64 0.71 30.12
C ASN A 36 13.29 -0.07 28.97
N PRO A 37 13.84 -1.27 29.24
CA PRO A 37 14.42 -2.15 28.22
C PRO A 37 13.46 -2.49 27.06
N SER A 38 12.16 -2.64 27.35
CA SER A 38 11.15 -2.91 26.31
C SER A 38 10.93 -1.72 25.39
N ALA A 39 10.92 -0.48 25.93
CA ALA A 39 10.84 0.74 25.14
C ALA A 39 12.04 0.89 24.20
N ARG A 40 13.25 0.56 24.67
CA ARG A 40 14.47 0.59 23.82
C ARG A 40 14.40 -0.38 22.66
N THR A 41 13.82 -1.56 22.88
CA THR A 41 13.65 -2.58 21.83
C THR A 41 12.67 -2.10 20.76
N GLN A 42 11.54 -1.51 21.18
CA GLN A 42 10.54 -0.98 20.26
C GLN A 42 11.01 0.29 19.54
N TYR A 43 11.67 1.21 20.25
CA TYR A 43 12.33 2.38 19.65
C TYR A 43 13.30 1.95 18.56
N ARG A 44 14.13 0.94 18.83
CA ARG A 44 15.06 0.38 17.84
C ARG A 44 14.31 -0.20 16.64
N SER A 45 13.22 -0.94 16.85
CA SER A 45 12.39 -1.46 15.74
C SER A 45 11.81 -0.34 14.87
N LEU A 46 11.34 0.76 15.47
CA LEU A 46 10.80 1.91 14.75
C LEU A 46 11.90 2.65 13.98
N VAL A 47 13.06 2.89 14.63
CA VAL A 47 14.24 3.48 13.99
C VAL A 47 14.75 2.61 12.84
N ASP A 48 14.84 1.29 13.02
CA ASP A 48 15.28 0.35 11.99
C ASP A 48 14.29 0.36 10.81
N THR A 49 12.99 0.49 11.07
CA THR A 49 11.96 0.65 10.02
C THR A 49 12.15 1.96 9.25
N HIS A 50 12.33 3.08 9.95
CA HIS A 50 12.61 4.39 9.31
C HIS A 50 13.93 4.41 8.55
N LEU A 51 14.99 3.78 9.09
CA LEU A 51 16.28 3.65 8.42
C LEU A 51 16.17 2.75 7.20
N ALA A 52 15.44 1.65 7.26
CA ALA A 52 15.20 0.80 6.11
C ALA A 52 14.47 1.59 5.02
N LEU A 53 13.43 2.35 5.38
CA LEU A 53 12.71 3.24 4.45
C LEU A 53 13.61 4.36 3.88
N SER A 54 14.52 4.91 4.69
CA SER A 54 15.46 5.97 4.29
C SER A 54 16.60 5.43 3.43
N VAL A 55 17.15 4.25 3.74
CA VAL A 55 18.15 3.56 2.93
C VAL A 55 17.54 3.14 1.60
N ALA A 56 16.27 2.72 1.58
CA ALA A 56 15.53 2.51 0.35
C ALA A 56 15.40 3.81 -0.47
N SER A 57 15.22 4.95 0.20
CA SER A 57 15.21 6.28 -0.41
C SER A 57 16.58 6.69 -0.98
N SER A 58 17.67 6.62 -0.22
CA SER A 58 19.02 7.01 -0.67
C SER A 58 19.64 6.02 -1.67
N SER A 59 19.19 4.77 -1.65
CA SER A 59 19.59 3.76 -2.63
C SER A 59 19.03 4.02 -4.03
N LEU A 60 17.97 4.81 -4.16
CA LEU A 60 17.48 5.33 -5.45
C LEU A 60 18.41 6.43 -6.01
N GLU A 61 19.30 7.00 -5.20
CA GLU A 61 20.17 8.13 -5.57
C GLU A 61 21.58 7.69 -6.04
N ALA A 62 21.95 6.42 -5.93
CA ALA A 62 23.30 5.94 -6.21
C ALA A 62 23.42 5.11 -7.50
N GLU A 63 23.60 5.78 -8.64
CA GLU A 63 24.22 5.18 -9.83
C GLU A 63 25.76 5.24 -9.68
N PRO A 64 26.49 4.20 -10.11
CA PRO A 64 27.95 4.18 -10.03
C PRO A 64 28.56 5.10 -11.10
N GLN A 65 29.36 6.07 -10.69
CA GLN A 65 30.27 6.79 -11.58
C GLN A 65 31.20 5.80 -12.29
N LYS A 66 30.87 5.43 -13.53
CA LYS A 66 31.83 4.80 -14.43
C LYS A 66 32.81 5.85 -14.93
N LYS A 67 34.04 5.76 -14.42
CA LYS A 67 35.22 6.46 -14.95
C LYS A 67 35.80 5.73 -16.16
N GLN A 68 36.13 6.55 -17.17
CA GLN A 68 37.15 6.39 -18.25
C GLN A 68 36.79 5.48 -19.44
N ALA A 69 37.16 5.77 -20.69
CA ALA A 69 38.29 6.57 -21.19
C ALA A 69 38.05 7.22 -22.58
N ASN A 70 38.76 8.34 -22.79
CA ASN A 70 39.20 9.03 -24.03
C ASN A 70 38.87 8.42 -25.40
N ASP A 71 38.43 9.28 -26.33
CA ASP A 71 39.26 9.64 -27.48
C ASP A 71 38.93 11.04 -28.02
N ALA A 72 39.92 11.63 -28.66
CA ALA A 72 40.11 13.07 -28.83
C ALA A 72 39.78 13.61 -30.23
N ILE A 73 39.87 14.95 -30.32
CA ILE A 73 40.15 15.81 -31.50
C ILE A 73 38.91 16.40 -32.22
N ALA A 74 38.63 17.68 -31.96
CA ALA A 74 38.88 18.80 -32.89
C ALA A 74 38.20 20.13 -32.44
N THR A 75 39.01 21.14 -32.08
CA THR A 75 38.69 22.59 -32.16
C THR A 75 39.02 23.10 -33.58
N PRO A 76 38.61 24.31 -34.10
CA PRO A 76 38.66 25.60 -33.37
C PRO A 76 37.69 26.76 -33.80
N MET A 77 37.83 27.89 -33.06
CA MET A 77 37.50 29.31 -33.36
C MET A 77 36.04 29.78 -33.16
N ALA A 78 35.70 30.95 -32.59
CA ALA A 78 36.38 32.26 -32.41
C ALA A 78 35.92 32.94 -31.08
N ARG A 79 36.75 33.67 -30.29
CA ARG A 79 37.20 35.09 -30.36
C ARG A 79 36.02 36.09 -30.45
N ALA A 80 35.83 37.15 -29.66
CA ALA A 80 36.40 37.72 -28.43
C ALA A 80 35.53 38.93 -27.97
N VAL A 81 35.87 39.49 -26.80
CA VAL A 81 35.77 40.91 -26.36
C VAL A 81 34.89 41.15 -25.11
N ALA A 82 35.57 41.64 -24.07
CA ALA A 82 35.14 42.03 -22.72
C ALA A 82 34.72 43.53 -22.68
N PRO A 83 34.78 44.28 -21.54
CA PRO A 83 34.60 43.97 -20.11
C PRO A 83 33.59 44.93 -19.43
N SER A 84 33.13 44.62 -18.22
CA SER A 84 32.74 45.69 -17.27
C SER A 84 33.12 45.31 -15.84
N THR A 85 34.07 46.08 -15.33
CA THR A 85 34.61 46.12 -13.98
C THR A 85 33.74 46.96 -13.05
N SER A 86 33.41 46.44 -11.87
CA SER A 86 33.38 47.24 -10.63
C SER A 86 33.53 46.35 -9.38
N PRO A 87 34.04 46.90 -8.27
CA PRO A 87 34.98 46.23 -7.36
C PRO A 87 34.35 45.84 -5.98
N PRO A 88 35.12 45.23 -5.04
CA PRO A 88 34.61 44.32 -4.01
C PRO A 88 34.14 45.02 -2.73
N ARG A 89 33.20 44.40 -2.01
CA ARG A 89 32.87 44.75 -0.63
C ARG A 89 33.52 43.75 0.32
N ALA A 90 34.50 44.23 1.09
CA ALA A 90 35.14 43.54 2.20
C ALA A 90 34.40 43.83 3.53
N PRO A 91 34.69 43.09 4.61
CA PRO A 91 33.71 42.70 5.63
C PRO A 91 33.58 43.71 6.79
N SER A 92 32.40 43.77 7.41
CA SER A 92 32.23 44.40 8.72
C SER A 92 32.59 43.40 9.82
N ALA A 93 33.75 43.63 10.43
CA ALA A 93 34.08 43.17 11.77
C ALA A 93 33.04 43.73 12.76
N TRP A 94 32.49 42.88 13.61
CA TRP A 94 32.05 43.13 14.99
C TRP A 94 31.68 41.77 15.59
N GLY A 95 32.29 41.42 16.74
CA GLY A 95 31.79 40.35 17.60
C GLY A 95 32.66 39.10 17.79
N TRP A 96 33.93 39.24 18.18
CA TRP A 96 34.59 38.27 19.07
C TRP A 96 35.07 39.08 20.28
N PRO A 97 34.62 38.75 21.51
CA PRO A 97 35.13 37.56 22.17
C PRO A 97 34.06 36.81 23.01
N LEU A 98 33.65 35.62 22.56
CA LEU A 98 32.93 34.65 23.40
C LEU A 98 33.46 33.22 23.24
N ALA A 99 34.67 33.07 22.70
CA ALA A 99 35.29 31.76 22.43
C ALA A 99 36.44 31.40 23.37
N THR A 100 36.70 32.20 24.41
CA THR A 100 37.76 31.93 25.41
C THR A 100 37.25 31.42 26.75
N ALA A 101 35.93 31.19 26.91
CA ALA A 101 35.35 30.66 28.16
C ALA A 101 35.02 29.15 28.12
N ALA A 102 34.90 28.53 26.94
CA ALA A 102 34.49 27.12 26.82
C ALA A 102 35.63 26.10 26.94
N ALA A 103 36.89 26.53 26.82
CA ALA A 103 38.06 25.63 26.88
C ALA A 103 38.59 25.38 28.31
N LEU A 104 38.14 26.14 29.32
CA LEU A 104 38.59 26.01 30.71
C LEU A 104 37.63 25.19 31.60
N LEU A 105 36.45 24.82 31.11
CA LEU A 105 35.48 23.98 31.85
C LEU A 105 35.53 22.49 31.48
N LEU A 106 36.28 22.10 30.44
CA LEU A 106 36.45 20.70 30.02
C LEU A 106 37.74 20.04 30.53
N ALA A 107 38.60 20.78 31.24
CA ALA A 107 39.86 20.26 31.79
C ALA A 107 39.78 19.88 33.29
N SER A 108 38.66 20.13 33.97
CA SER A 108 38.48 19.86 35.41
C SER A 108 37.60 18.64 35.73
N SER A 109 36.99 17.99 34.74
CA SER A 109 36.16 16.79 34.94
C SER A 109 36.89 15.45 34.77
N LEU A 110 38.16 15.47 34.35
CA LEU A 110 38.94 14.25 34.04
C LEU A 110 39.95 13.83 35.11
N VAL A 111 40.02 14.53 36.26
CA VAL A 111 40.94 14.21 37.36
C VAL A 111 40.25 13.54 38.56
N LEU A 112 38.92 13.36 38.55
CA LEU A 112 38.19 12.83 39.71
C LEU A 112 37.60 11.41 39.55
N ILE A 113 37.84 10.71 38.44
CA ILE A 113 37.30 9.34 38.20
C ILE A 113 38.38 8.25 38.36
N GLN A 114 39.64 8.60 38.61
CA GLN A 114 40.73 7.60 38.78
C GLN A 114 41.10 7.24 40.23
N SER A 115 40.35 7.66 41.24
CA SER A 115 40.59 7.22 42.63
C SER A 115 39.34 6.64 43.28
N LEU A 116 39.23 5.31 43.22
CA LEU A 116 38.35 4.36 43.94
C LEU A 116 37.90 3.34 42.88
N GLY A 117 38.43 2.14 42.77
CA GLY A 117 38.99 1.25 43.78
C GLY A 117 38.52 -0.15 43.40
N GLN A 118 39.47 -0.99 43.01
CA GLN A 118 39.32 -2.42 42.74
C GLN A 118 38.54 -3.15 43.84
N ILE A 119 37.63 -4.05 43.45
CA ILE A 119 37.53 -5.40 44.06
C ILE A 119 37.28 -6.42 42.94
N SER A 120 38.15 -7.43 42.93
CA SER A 120 38.24 -8.56 42.01
C SER A 120 37.15 -9.62 42.20
N GLY A 121 36.94 -10.45 41.17
CA GLY A 121 36.25 -11.73 41.29
C GLY A 121 36.10 -12.45 39.95
N ASP A 122 36.94 -13.46 39.72
CA ASP A 122 37.07 -14.31 38.54
C ASP A 122 35.76 -14.93 38.00
N ALA A 123 35.62 -15.05 36.68
CA ALA A 123 35.73 -16.34 35.97
C ALA A 123 35.38 -16.24 34.47
N LEU A 124 36.32 -16.76 33.66
CA LEU A 124 36.16 -17.44 32.38
C LEU A 124 35.71 -16.65 31.15
N SER A 125 36.73 -16.29 30.36
CA SER A 125 36.64 -16.11 28.92
C SER A 125 36.33 -17.45 28.22
N VAL A 126 35.25 -17.48 27.42
CA VAL A 126 35.16 -18.37 26.25
C VAL A 126 34.73 -17.53 25.06
N HIS A 127 35.68 -17.44 24.13
CA HIS A 127 35.58 -17.15 22.70
C HIS A 127 34.37 -16.41 22.13
N SER A 128 34.73 -15.27 21.53
CA SER A 128 34.08 -14.62 20.41
C SER A 128 33.67 -15.59 19.30
N GLN A 129 32.47 -15.40 18.77
CA GLN A 129 32.28 -15.33 17.32
C GLN A 129 31.19 -14.30 17.02
N SER A 130 31.59 -13.24 16.32
CA SER A 130 30.72 -12.23 15.76
C SER A 130 29.71 -12.86 14.80
N ARG A 131 28.42 -12.77 15.12
CA ARG A 131 27.31 -13.03 14.19
C ARG A 131 26.41 -11.80 14.16
N PHE A 132 26.89 -10.74 13.50
CA PHE A 132 26.08 -9.61 13.06
C PHE A 132 26.61 -9.07 11.72
N ALA A 133 27.03 -10.00 10.84
CA ALA A 133 26.88 -9.78 9.41
C ALA A 133 25.51 -10.37 9.05
N ASP A 134 24.81 -9.72 8.11
CA ASP A 134 23.48 -10.07 7.59
C ASP A 134 22.32 -9.39 8.35
N LEU A 135 22.33 -8.06 8.33
CA LEU A 135 21.11 -7.24 8.42
C LEU A 135 20.46 -7.24 7.03
N ALA A 136 19.37 -7.97 6.95
CA ALA A 136 18.41 -8.06 5.87
C ALA A 136 18.02 -6.67 5.31
N THR A 137 18.44 -6.43 4.08
CA THR A 137 18.07 -5.28 3.25
C THR A 137 16.61 -5.43 2.81
N LEU A 138 15.81 -4.36 2.89
CA LEU A 138 14.58 -4.28 2.09
C LEU A 138 14.97 -4.59 0.63
N PRO A 139 14.25 -5.45 -0.11
CA PRO A 139 14.43 -5.52 -1.55
C PRO A 139 14.17 -4.13 -2.09
N THR A 140 15.23 -3.49 -2.54
CA THR A 140 15.16 -2.09 -2.89
C THR A 140 14.77 -2.05 -4.36
N VAL A 141 13.56 -1.61 -4.66
CA VAL A 141 13.24 -1.12 -6.01
C VAL A 141 14.11 0.12 -6.20
N THR A 142 15.07 0.03 -7.10
CA THR A 142 16.12 1.06 -7.31
C THR A 142 16.33 1.38 -8.76
N HIS A 143 15.64 0.60 -9.57
CA HIS A 143 15.56 0.73 -10.98
C HIS A 143 14.15 0.26 -11.33
N VAL A 144 13.50 0.95 -12.25
CA VAL A 144 12.30 0.45 -12.91
C VAL A 144 12.66 0.48 -14.38
N SER A 145 13.09 -0.66 -14.93
CA SER A 145 13.29 -0.79 -16.37
C SER A 145 11.99 -1.30 -16.98
N TRP A 146 11.39 -0.51 -17.84
CA TRP A 146 10.17 -0.82 -18.57
C TRP A 146 10.46 -0.91 -20.08
N GLU A 147 9.78 -1.82 -20.77
CA GLU A 147 9.82 -1.97 -22.23
C GLU A 147 8.39 -1.82 -22.77
N GLY A 148 7.97 -0.62 -23.20
CA GLY A 148 6.66 -0.40 -23.83
C GLY A 148 6.56 0.88 -24.68
N PRO A 149 5.37 1.25 -25.22
CA PRO A 149 5.23 2.28 -26.25
C PRO A 149 4.99 3.72 -25.75
N ALA A 150 5.42 4.72 -26.53
CA ALA A 150 5.66 6.10 -26.10
C ALA A 150 4.62 7.20 -26.50
N PHE A 151 4.41 8.24 -25.66
CA PHE A 151 3.63 9.46 -25.94
C PHE A 151 4.41 10.74 -25.55
N GLN A 152 4.21 11.79 -26.35
CA GLN A 152 5.04 12.99 -26.41
C GLN A 152 4.34 14.21 -25.79
N SER A 153 5.05 14.98 -24.96
CA SER A 153 4.74 16.40 -24.72
C SER A 153 6.03 17.22 -24.94
N LEU A 154 6.00 18.14 -25.90
CA LEU A 154 7.08 19.08 -26.25
C LEU A 154 6.97 20.34 -25.37
N ALA A 155 8.01 21.15 -25.08
CA ALA A 155 9.41 21.25 -25.47
C ALA A 155 10.13 21.93 -24.27
N ASP A 156 11.35 21.60 -23.87
CA ASP A 156 12.59 21.86 -24.58
C ASP A 156 13.72 21.10 -23.84
N GLN A 157 14.65 20.50 -24.58
CA GLN A 157 15.85 19.78 -24.11
C GLN A 157 15.72 18.27 -23.78
N SER A 158 15.67 17.49 -24.86
CA SER A 158 16.34 16.19 -25.12
C SER A 158 16.76 15.28 -23.94
N LEU A 159 15.80 14.79 -23.16
CA LEU A 159 15.82 13.40 -22.70
C LEU A 159 14.69 12.66 -23.42
N PRO A 160 14.90 11.39 -23.86
CA PRO A 160 13.85 10.64 -24.53
C PRO A 160 12.63 10.57 -23.59
N PRO A 161 11.42 10.93 -24.06
CA PRO A 161 10.22 11.04 -23.24
C PRO A 161 9.90 9.69 -22.60
N MET A 162 9.97 9.64 -21.27
CA MET A 162 9.53 8.48 -20.50
C MET A 162 8.01 8.40 -20.63
N THR A 163 7.53 7.32 -21.24
CA THR A 163 6.10 7.11 -21.38
C THR A 163 5.75 5.95 -20.49
N VAL A 164 4.89 6.18 -19.52
CA VAL A 164 4.38 5.10 -18.70
C VAL A 164 2.94 4.90 -19.13
N SER A 165 2.68 3.77 -19.79
CA SER A 165 1.29 3.38 -20.07
C SER A 165 0.66 2.98 -18.73
N PRO A 166 -0.53 3.52 -18.37
CA PRO A 166 -1.28 3.01 -17.24
C PRO A 166 -1.55 1.50 -17.38
N GLY A 167 -1.73 0.84 -16.26
CA GLY A 167 -1.96 -0.60 -16.18
C GLY A 167 -0.87 -1.32 -15.39
N ALA A 168 -0.91 -2.65 -15.44
CA ALA A 168 0.12 -3.51 -14.85
C ALA A 168 1.46 -3.33 -15.59
N ILE A 169 2.53 -3.15 -14.82
CA ILE A 169 3.90 -3.01 -15.32
C ILE A 169 4.86 -3.94 -14.58
N ARG A 170 5.92 -4.35 -15.26
CA ARG A 170 7.01 -5.10 -14.66
C ARG A 170 8.10 -4.16 -14.14
N LEU A 171 8.40 -4.27 -12.86
CA LEU A 171 9.46 -3.59 -12.14
C LEU A 171 10.72 -4.47 -12.11
N ARG A 172 11.91 -3.86 -12.01
CA ARG A 172 13.19 -4.58 -11.94
C ARG A 172 14.03 -4.12 -10.76
N LEU A 173 14.11 -4.92 -9.71
CA LEU A 173 14.80 -4.59 -8.46
C LEU A 173 16.33 -4.52 -8.60
N LYS A 174 17.04 -3.98 -7.59
CA LYS A 174 18.53 -3.93 -7.56
C LYS A 174 19.13 -5.29 -7.84
N GLU A 175 18.52 -6.30 -7.24
CA GLU A 175 19.01 -7.66 -7.19
C GLU A 175 18.75 -8.38 -8.52
N GLY A 176 18.22 -7.68 -9.53
CA GLY A 176 17.91 -8.23 -10.86
C GLY A 176 16.60 -9.00 -10.92
N LYS A 177 15.90 -9.17 -9.79
CA LYS A 177 14.56 -9.76 -9.74
C LYS A 177 13.54 -8.85 -10.40
N THR A 178 12.51 -9.45 -10.99
CA THR A 178 11.35 -8.71 -11.49
C THR A 178 10.19 -8.86 -10.52
N ALA A 179 9.35 -7.84 -10.46
CA ALA A 179 8.08 -7.85 -9.74
C ALA A 179 7.05 -7.08 -10.54
N ASP A 180 5.78 -7.23 -10.21
CA ASP A 180 4.72 -6.50 -10.90
C ASP A 180 4.23 -5.33 -10.02
N GLY A 181 3.86 -4.24 -10.67
CA GLY A 181 3.32 -3.02 -10.06
C GLY A 181 2.23 -2.45 -10.95
N TYR A 182 1.45 -1.51 -10.45
CA TYR A 182 0.35 -0.92 -11.22
C TYR A 182 0.54 0.59 -11.33
N VAL A 183 0.53 1.12 -12.55
CA VAL A 183 0.59 2.56 -12.78
C VAL A 183 -0.78 3.08 -13.18
N PHE A 184 -1.25 4.13 -12.52
CA PHE A 184 -2.41 4.87 -12.99
C PHE A 184 -2.04 6.31 -13.38
N CYS A 185 -2.81 6.87 -14.31
CA CYS A 185 -2.68 8.25 -14.76
C CYS A 185 -3.84 9.08 -14.22
N LEU A 186 -3.53 10.06 -13.37
CA LEU A 186 -4.49 11.09 -12.96
C LEU A 186 -4.46 12.23 -13.97
N ARG A 187 -5.46 12.28 -14.86
CA ARG A 187 -5.58 13.29 -15.91
C ARG A 187 -5.82 14.69 -15.32
N PRO A 188 -5.46 15.77 -16.03
CA PRO A 188 -5.84 17.14 -15.66
C PRO A 188 -7.35 17.26 -15.43
N GLY A 189 -7.75 17.96 -14.37
CA GLY A 189 -9.16 18.16 -14.02
C GLY A 189 -9.83 16.95 -13.38
N MET A 190 -9.07 15.94 -12.95
CA MET A 190 -9.59 14.75 -12.26
C MET A 190 -9.10 14.68 -10.81
N SER A 191 -9.88 13.97 -9.98
CA SER A 191 -9.50 13.46 -8.67
C SER A 191 -9.47 11.93 -8.68
N VAL A 192 -8.68 11.36 -7.77
CA VAL A 192 -8.73 9.95 -7.42
C VAL A 192 -9.05 9.81 -5.94
N ASP A 193 -9.97 8.92 -5.63
CA ASP A 193 -10.25 8.40 -4.30
C ASP A 193 -9.76 6.95 -4.26
N LEU A 194 -8.74 6.68 -3.43
CA LEU A 194 -8.16 5.35 -3.24
C LEU A 194 -8.45 4.84 -1.83
N VAL A 195 -8.97 3.62 -1.74
CA VAL A 195 -9.11 2.86 -0.50
C VAL A 195 -8.20 1.65 -0.53
N ALA A 196 -7.30 1.57 0.47
CA ALA A 196 -6.43 0.43 0.68
C ALA A 196 -7.09 -0.52 1.69
N SER A 197 -7.36 -1.75 1.30
CA SER A 197 -7.93 -2.80 2.15
C SER A 197 -7.01 -4.02 2.19
N PHE A 198 -7.24 -4.91 3.14
CA PHE A 198 -6.44 -6.11 3.31
C PHE A 198 -7.27 -7.23 3.93
N ASP A 199 -6.87 -8.48 3.70
CA ASP A 199 -7.45 -9.68 4.30
C ASP A 199 -6.40 -10.79 4.45
N ALA A 200 -5.29 -10.43 5.09
CA ALA A 200 -4.13 -11.31 5.25
C ALA A 200 -3.97 -11.82 6.68
N THR A 201 -3.25 -12.94 6.82
CA THR A 201 -2.67 -13.37 8.10
C THR A 201 -1.30 -12.74 8.36
N GLY A 202 -0.56 -12.42 7.29
CA GLY A 202 0.77 -11.82 7.32
C GLY A 202 0.78 -10.30 7.50
N GLU A 203 1.99 -9.74 7.57
CA GLU A 203 2.16 -8.29 7.47
C GLU A 203 2.21 -7.90 5.99
N ASN A 204 1.46 -6.88 5.62
CA ASN A 204 1.24 -6.40 4.26
C ASN A 204 1.39 -4.88 4.22
N SER A 205 1.86 -4.37 3.08
CA SER A 205 2.09 -2.95 2.87
C SER A 205 1.89 -2.55 1.40
N LEU A 206 1.04 -1.53 1.19
CA LEU A 206 0.83 -0.88 -0.11
C LEU A 206 1.62 0.42 -0.14
N SER A 207 2.48 0.58 -1.14
CA SER A 207 3.17 1.85 -1.39
C SER A 207 2.63 2.53 -2.65
N ILE A 208 2.47 3.85 -2.57
CA ILE A 208 2.07 4.73 -3.66
C ILE A 208 3.19 5.74 -3.88
N VAL A 209 3.68 5.84 -5.12
CA VAL A 209 4.80 6.68 -5.50
C VAL A 209 4.41 7.53 -6.70
N GLU A 210 4.48 8.86 -6.57
CA GLU A 210 4.31 9.75 -7.72
C GLU A 210 5.55 9.68 -8.63
N LEU A 211 5.34 9.39 -9.91
CA LEU A 211 6.37 9.36 -10.93
C LEU A 211 6.52 10.75 -11.54
N THR A 212 7.64 11.40 -11.28
CA THR A 212 8.01 12.67 -11.92
C THR A 212 8.89 12.39 -13.12
N GLY A 213 8.57 12.99 -14.27
CA GLY A 213 9.42 12.86 -15.46
C GLY A 213 10.77 13.55 -15.22
N GLY A 214 11.88 12.81 -15.32
CA GLY A 214 13.26 13.34 -15.26
C GLY A 214 14.13 12.73 -14.15
N GLN A 215 15.25 13.39 -13.83
CA GLN A 215 16.13 13.05 -12.70
C GLN A 215 15.63 13.59 -11.34
N GLN A 216 14.43 14.17 -11.30
CA GLN A 216 13.90 14.70 -10.05
C GLN A 216 13.53 13.57 -9.10
N SER A 217 13.83 13.77 -7.82
CA SER A 217 13.40 12.89 -6.74
C SER A 217 11.88 12.71 -6.77
N VAL A 218 11.42 11.51 -6.39
CA VAL A 218 10.01 11.23 -6.10
C VAL A 218 9.44 12.36 -5.25
N THR A 219 8.40 13.03 -5.73
CA THR A 219 7.79 14.18 -5.03
C THR A 219 6.88 13.77 -3.90
N LYS A 220 6.22 12.61 -4.02
CA LYS A 220 5.29 12.10 -3.01
C LYS A 220 5.40 10.59 -2.90
N LYS A 221 5.52 10.12 -1.66
CA LYS A 221 5.44 8.71 -1.28
C LYS A 221 4.46 8.56 -0.13
N LEU A 222 3.53 7.62 -0.26
CA LEU A 222 2.59 7.22 0.78
C LEU A 222 2.65 5.71 0.95
N THR A 223 2.53 5.23 2.18
CA THR A 223 2.50 3.79 2.47
C THR A 223 1.38 3.48 3.45
N PHE A 224 0.61 2.44 3.16
CA PHE A 224 -0.36 1.82 4.06
C PHE A 224 0.16 0.48 4.50
N HIS A 225 0.07 0.12 5.78
CA HIS A 225 0.51 -1.20 6.25
C HIS A 225 -0.34 -1.72 7.42
N ASN A 226 -0.44 -3.04 7.55
CA ASN A 226 -1.10 -3.70 8.70
C ASN A 226 -0.10 -4.17 9.78
N ALA A 227 1.20 -3.81 9.64
CA ALA A 227 2.25 -4.21 10.57
C ALA A 227 1.95 -3.70 12.00
N GLY A 228 2.25 -4.54 13.01
CA GLY A 228 2.03 -4.25 14.43
C GLY A 228 0.86 -5.00 15.08
N GLU A 229 0.61 -4.76 16.37
CA GLU A 229 -0.58 -5.25 17.09
C GLU A 229 -1.79 -4.39 16.74
N GLY A 230 -2.18 -4.37 15.46
CA GLY A 230 -3.41 -3.71 15.01
C GLY A 230 -4.60 -4.17 15.87
N PRO A 231 -5.65 -3.33 16.00
CA PRO A 231 -6.83 -3.69 16.78
C PRO A 231 -7.34 -5.04 16.27
N ARG A 232 -7.36 -6.05 17.15
CA ARG A 232 -8.01 -7.33 16.85
C ARG A 232 -9.42 -6.98 16.38
N PRO A 233 -9.88 -7.48 15.22
CA PRO A 233 -11.21 -7.14 14.72
C PRO A 233 -12.22 -7.35 15.84
N LEU A 234 -13.02 -6.33 16.16
CA LEU A 234 -14.03 -6.36 17.22
C LEU A 234 -15.06 -7.50 17.04
N HIS A 235 -15.07 -8.10 15.85
CA HIS A 235 -15.90 -9.23 15.44
C HIS A 235 -15.10 -10.34 14.75
N ALA A 236 -13.82 -10.53 15.11
CA ALA A 236 -13.08 -11.69 14.61
C ALA A 236 -13.89 -12.94 14.96
N ASN A 237 -14.38 -13.64 13.94
CA ASN A 237 -15.00 -14.93 14.10
C ASN A 237 -14.06 -15.76 15.01
N PRO A 238 -14.48 -16.24 16.18
CA PRO A 238 -13.59 -17.03 17.05
C PRO A 238 -13.02 -18.27 16.32
N SER A 239 -13.64 -18.69 15.22
CA SER A 239 -13.14 -19.71 14.28
C SER A 239 -12.02 -19.17 13.36
N ALA A 240 -12.06 -17.90 12.97
CA ALA A 240 -11.04 -17.22 12.17
C ALA A 240 -9.83 -16.87 13.05
N LYS A 241 -9.11 -17.91 13.49
CA LYS A 241 -7.88 -17.76 14.26
C LYS A 241 -6.85 -17.01 13.41
N ASN A 242 -6.63 -15.73 13.73
CA ASN A 242 -5.54 -14.86 13.24
C ASN A 242 -5.71 -14.15 11.90
N ARG A 243 -6.83 -14.25 11.19
CA ARG A 243 -7.04 -13.46 9.96
C ARG A 243 -7.39 -12.01 10.33
N ARG A 244 -6.71 -11.06 9.69
CA ARG A 244 -6.94 -9.62 9.88
C ARG A 244 -7.49 -9.08 8.58
N TYR A 245 -8.70 -8.54 8.62
CA TYR A 245 -9.31 -7.88 7.48
C TYR A 245 -9.79 -6.48 7.83
N GLY A 246 -9.86 -5.61 6.83
CA GLY A 246 -10.44 -4.28 6.95
C GLY A 246 -9.80 -3.24 6.03
N VAL A 247 -9.98 -1.97 6.38
CA VAL A 247 -9.38 -0.82 5.67
C VAL A 247 -8.07 -0.43 6.35
N LEU A 248 -6.99 -0.36 5.58
CA LEU A 248 -5.70 0.16 6.02
C LEU A 248 -5.69 1.68 6.03
N GLY A 249 -6.35 2.28 5.04
CA GLY A 249 -6.49 3.72 4.96
C GLY A 249 -7.11 4.20 3.66
N HIS A 250 -7.22 5.51 3.58
CA HIS A 250 -7.86 6.24 2.51
C HIS A 250 -6.90 7.33 2.03
N TRP A 251 -6.83 7.53 0.71
CA TRP A 251 -6.05 8.60 0.10
C TRP A 251 -6.83 9.25 -1.03
N THR A 252 -6.86 10.56 -1.03
CA THR A 252 -7.45 11.36 -2.11
C THR A 252 -6.39 12.26 -2.69
N GLU A 253 -6.38 12.37 -4.01
CA GLU A 253 -5.46 13.26 -4.73
C GLU A 253 -6.18 13.94 -5.89
N ILE A 254 -5.81 15.19 -6.14
CA ILE A 254 -6.43 16.05 -7.14
C ILE A 254 -5.37 16.51 -8.13
N ASN A 255 -5.67 16.43 -9.42
CA ASN A 255 -4.84 17.03 -10.45
C ASN A 255 -5.50 18.28 -11.03
N SER A 256 -5.29 19.42 -10.37
CA SER A 256 -5.66 20.75 -10.88
C SER A 256 -4.65 21.32 -11.87
N GLY A 257 -3.54 20.62 -12.12
CA GLY A 257 -2.51 21.03 -13.06
C GLY A 257 -2.91 20.81 -14.52
N ALA A 258 -2.11 21.36 -15.44
CA ALA A 258 -2.33 21.22 -16.88
C ALA A 258 -1.78 19.91 -17.48
N LEU A 259 -0.96 19.18 -16.72
CA LEU A 259 -0.27 17.97 -17.18
C LEU A 259 -0.76 16.73 -16.41
N PRO A 260 -0.81 15.55 -17.06
CA PRO A 260 -1.13 14.30 -16.37
C PRO A 260 -0.09 13.98 -15.29
N ARG A 261 -0.54 13.35 -14.20
CA ARG A 261 0.30 12.87 -13.10
C ARG A 261 0.21 11.35 -13.05
N PHE A 262 1.34 10.68 -12.86
CA PHE A 262 1.41 9.22 -12.85
C PHE A 262 1.80 8.72 -11.47
N PHE A 263 1.17 7.63 -11.04
CA PHE A 263 1.42 7.05 -9.72
C PHE A 263 1.60 5.55 -9.85
N LEU A 264 2.63 5.03 -9.20
CA LEU A 264 2.95 3.61 -9.11
C LEU A 264 2.47 3.04 -7.77
N LEU A 265 1.70 1.96 -7.82
CA LEU A 265 1.30 1.13 -6.69
C LEU A 265 2.15 -0.15 -6.66
N THR A 266 2.61 -0.51 -5.47
CA THR A 266 3.31 -1.79 -5.22
C THR A 266 2.91 -2.38 -3.88
N GLY A 267 2.57 -3.66 -3.86
CA GLY A 267 2.34 -4.46 -2.65
C GLY A 267 3.60 -5.21 -2.21
N VAL A 268 3.85 -5.23 -0.91
CA VAL A 268 4.87 -6.07 -0.27
C VAL A 268 4.30 -6.75 0.97
N HIS A 269 4.84 -7.92 1.30
CA HIS A 269 4.40 -8.71 2.45
C HIS A 269 5.56 -9.30 3.26
N LYS A 270 5.25 -9.77 4.46
CA LYS A 270 6.05 -10.69 5.29
C LYS A 270 5.17 -11.86 5.73
N LEU A 271 5.74 -13.05 5.71
CA LEU A 271 5.02 -14.25 6.13
C LEU A 271 4.63 -14.20 7.61
N ALA A 272 3.47 -14.78 7.93
CA ALA A 272 2.91 -14.78 9.28
C ALA A 272 3.73 -15.58 10.32
N GLN A 273 4.57 -16.52 9.87
CA GLN A 273 5.49 -17.27 10.73
C GLN A 273 6.91 -16.73 10.53
N PRO A 274 7.29 -15.64 11.19
CA PRO A 274 8.55 -14.97 10.94
C PRO A 274 9.72 -15.90 11.21
N THR A 275 10.48 -16.23 10.16
CA THR A 275 11.80 -16.82 10.34
C THR A 275 12.78 -15.73 10.80
N PRO A 276 13.76 -16.04 11.69
CA PRO A 276 14.74 -15.04 12.12
C PRO A 276 15.49 -14.49 10.90
N GLY A 277 15.32 -13.19 10.61
CA GLY A 277 15.91 -12.52 9.44
C GLY A 277 14.99 -12.39 8.24
N GLU A 278 13.69 -12.67 8.39
CA GLU A 278 12.75 -12.59 7.28
C GLU A 278 12.60 -11.17 6.69
N GLU A 279 12.88 -11.09 5.39
CA GLU A 279 12.79 -9.88 4.57
C GLU A 279 11.37 -9.66 4.05
N TRP A 280 11.00 -8.39 3.87
CA TRP A 280 9.84 -8.03 3.07
C TRP A 280 10.01 -8.60 1.66
N ARG A 281 8.92 -9.12 1.08
CA ARG A 281 8.88 -9.68 -0.28
C ARG A 281 7.86 -8.89 -1.08
N LEU A 282 8.03 -8.84 -2.40
CA LEU A 282 7.01 -8.26 -3.27
C LEU A 282 5.88 -9.27 -3.47
N SER A 283 4.66 -8.77 -3.35
CA SER A 283 3.44 -9.54 -3.56
C SER A 283 3.16 -9.66 -5.06
N GLU A 284 2.54 -10.77 -5.47
CA GLU A 284 2.05 -10.92 -6.84
C GLU A 284 0.86 -9.97 -7.05
N LEU A 285 0.72 -9.40 -8.24
CA LEU A 285 -0.31 -8.41 -8.55
C LEU A 285 -1.30 -8.96 -9.57
N GLU A 286 -2.60 -8.78 -9.32
CA GLU A 286 -3.65 -8.99 -10.32
C GLU A 286 -4.54 -7.74 -10.45
N VAL A 287 -4.80 -7.34 -11.69
CA VAL A 287 -5.77 -6.27 -12.00
C VAL A 287 -7.13 -6.92 -12.19
N LEU A 288 -7.97 -6.85 -11.16
CA LEU A 288 -9.26 -7.53 -11.09
C LEU A 288 -10.38 -6.75 -11.80
N LEU A 289 -10.21 -5.43 -11.94
CA LEU A 289 -11.12 -4.54 -12.66
C LEU A 289 -10.34 -3.31 -13.10
N GLU A 290 -10.48 -2.91 -14.35
CA GLU A 290 -9.93 -1.63 -14.85
C GLU A 290 -10.87 -1.02 -15.89
N ASN A 291 -11.27 0.23 -15.66
CA ASN A 291 -11.98 1.06 -16.63
C ASN A 291 -11.66 2.54 -16.41
N ASP A 292 -12.26 3.43 -17.20
CA ASP A 292 -11.99 4.88 -17.14
C ASP A 292 -12.38 5.53 -15.79
N ASP A 293 -13.37 4.98 -15.10
CA ASP A 293 -13.96 5.56 -13.88
C ASP A 293 -13.46 4.85 -12.60
N ALA A 294 -12.98 3.60 -12.70
CA ALA A 294 -12.57 2.82 -11.54
C ALA A 294 -11.53 1.74 -11.86
N ALA A 295 -10.69 1.41 -10.87
CA ALA A 295 -9.79 0.26 -10.93
C ALA A 295 -9.75 -0.49 -9.59
N HIS A 296 -9.65 -1.81 -9.64
CA HIS A 296 -9.45 -2.68 -8.48
C HIS A 296 -8.23 -3.56 -8.71
N ILE A 297 -7.25 -3.43 -7.83
CA ILE A 297 -5.98 -4.16 -7.92
C ILE A 297 -5.81 -4.96 -6.64
N GLY A 298 -5.59 -6.25 -6.78
CA GLY A 298 -5.30 -7.16 -5.69
C GLY A 298 -3.83 -7.56 -5.69
N TRP A 299 -3.34 -7.87 -4.50
CA TRP A 299 -2.04 -8.47 -4.26
C TRP A 299 -2.20 -9.70 -3.39
N ASP A 300 -1.38 -10.71 -3.68
CA ASP A 300 -1.32 -11.99 -2.97
C ASP A 300 0.10 -12.15 -2.40
N ASP A 301 0.22 -12.68 -1.19
CA ASP A 301 1.48 -12.96 -0.47
C ASP A 301 2.35 -14.05 -1.16
N SER A 302 1.97 -14.49 -2.36
CA SER A 302 2.75 -15.29 -3.29
C SER A 302 3.93 -14.53 -3.94
N GLY A 303 4.98 -14.28 -3.17
CA GLY A 303 6.27 -13.87 -3.71
C GLY A 303 7.04 -15.02 -4.40
N PRO A 304 8.13 -14.75 -5.16
CA PRO A 304 8.96 -15.80 -5.74
C PRO A 304 9.38 -16.84 -4.69
N VAL A 305 9.17 -18.11 -5.03
CA VAL A 305 9.23 -19.29 -4.14
C VAL A 305 10.39 -19.20 -3.13
N PRO A 306 10.12 -19.39 -1.81
CA PRO A 306 11.19 -19.43 -0.82
C PRO A 306 12.21 -20.54 -1.11
N HIS A 307 13.39 -20.43 -0.52
CA HIS A 307 14.40 -21.49 -0.58
C HIS A 307 13.81 -22.83 -0.12
N ALA A 308 14.23 -23.92 -0.77
CA ALA A 308 13.61 -25.24 -0.67
C ALA A 308 13.29 -25.68 0.78
N GLY A 309 12.02 -25.96 1.07
CA GLY A 309 11.56 -26.52 2.35
C GLY A 309 10.28 -25.91 2.92
N GLU A 310 9.88 -24.72 2.47
CA GLU A 310 8.67 -24.02 2.92
C GLU A 310 7.65 -23.99 1.77
N SER A 311 6.59 -24.78 1.87
CA SER A 311 5.48 -24.72 0.91
C SER A 311 4.51 -23.63 1.35
N TYR A 312 4.84 -22.37 1.09
CA TYR A 312 3.80 -21.33 1.02
C TYR A 312 3.05 -21.52 -0.29
N GLN A 313 1.74 -21.76 -0.21
CA GLN A 313 0.90 -22.00 -1.37
C GLN A 313 0.06 -20.75 -1.60
N GLN A 314 0.22 -20.17 -2.79
CA GLN A 314 -0.66 -19.13 -3.33
C GLN A 314 -2.11 -19.61 -3.26
N ASP A 315 -3.01 -18.81 -2.68
CA ASP A 315 -4.44 -19.11 -2.66
C ASP A 315 -5.19 -18.46 -3.84
N GLY A 316 -4.58 -17.46 -4.48
CA GLY A 316 -5.07 -16.82 -5.69
C GLY A 316 -6.39 -16.07 -5.45
N ASP A 317 -6.60 -15.56 -4.23
CA ASP A 317 -7.72 -14.66 -3.93
C ASP A 317 -7.36 -13.17 -4.14
N TYR A 318 -6.06 -12.86 -4.19
CA TYR A 318 -5.49 -11.51 -4.30
C TYR A 318 -6.17 -10.52 -3.35
N ASP A 319 -6.53 -10.97 -2.13
CA ASP A 319 -7.19 -10.18 -1.09
C ASP A 319 -6.29 -9.82 0.10
N ASP A 320 -5.10 -10.42 0.18
CA ASP A 320 -4.08 -10.12 1.20
C ASP A 320 -3.82 -8.61 1.30
N LEU A 321 -3.78 -7.94 0.16
CA LEU A 321 -3.75 -6.49 0.04
C LEU A 321 -4.49 -6.07 -1.23
N ALA A 322 -5.29 -5.00 -1.17
CA ALA A 322 -6.00 -4.50 -2.34
C ALA A 322 -6.07 -2.97 -2.34
N ALA A 323 -6.13 -2.40 -3.55
CA ALA A 323 -6.36 -0.99 -3.80
C ALA A 323 -7.58 -0.82 -4.71
N SER A 324 -8.56 -0.08 -4.21
CA SER A 324 -9.74 0.30 -4.98
C SER A 324 -9.67 1.79 -5.29
N LEU A 325 -9.68 2.14 -6.58
CA LEU A 325 -9.55 3.50 -7.08
C LEU A 325 -10.86 3.93 -7.75
N PHE A 326 -11.35 5.11 -7.41
CA PHE A 326 -12.43 5.80 -8.11
C PHE A 326 -11.89 7.11 -8.70
N PHE A 327 -12.14 7.33 -9.98
CA PHE A 327 -11.73 8.55 -10.69
C PHE A 327 -12.94 9.44 -10.92
N SER A 328 -12.81 10.73 -10.62
CA SER A 328 -13.93 11.68 -10.68
C SER A 328 -13.47 12.97 -11.34
N PRO A 329 -14.26 13.59 -12.23
CA PRO A 329 -13.96 14.93 -12.71
C PRO A 329 -14.15 15.95 -11.58
N LEU A 330 -13.31 16.98 -11.53
CA LEU A 330 -13.43 18.09 -10.57
C LEU A 330 -14.61 19.01 -10.88
N GLU A 331 -14.94 19.14 -12.17
CA GLU A 331 -16.04 19.96 -12.66
C GLU A 331 -16.91 19.16 -13.62
N GLY A 332 -18.23 19.40 -13.55
CA GLY A 332 -19.22 18.77 -14.41
C GLY A 332 -19.73 17.43 -13.88
N ASN A 333 -20.74 16.88 -14.59
CA ASN A 333 -21.27 15.56 -14.29
C ASN A 333 -20.35 14.51 -14.90
N ARG A 334 -19.99 13.48 -14.11
CA ARG A 334 -19.22 12.32 -14.58
C ARG A 334 -19.87 11.67 -15.81
N TRP A 335 -21.19 11.63 -15.84
CA TRP A 335 -21.96 11.02 -16.93
C TRP A 335 -23.00 12.01 -17.45
N THR A 336 -22.87 12.42 -18.72
CA THR A 336 -23.78 13.39 -19.35
C THR A 336 -24.94 12.74 -20.10
N ASP A 337 -24.76 11.51 -20.61
CA ASP A 337 -25.64 10.96 -21.66
C ASP A 337 -26.29 9.61 -21.32
N ALA A 338 -26.03 9.06 -20.13
CA ALA A 338 -26.46 7.71 -19.77
C ALA A 338 -27.54 7.74 -18.68
N SER A 339 -28.53 6.85 -18.80
CA SER A 339 -29.61 6.69 -17.82
C SER A 339 -29.60 5.28 -17.25
N GLY A 340 -29.78 5.15 -15.94
CA GLY A 340 -29.94 3.86 -15.26
C GLY A 340 -28.65 3.37 -14.60
N LEU A 341 -28.54 2.04 -14.43
CA LEU A 341 -27.37 1.39 -13.86
C LEU A 341 -26.43 0.93 -14.97
N ARG A 342 -25.13 1.12 -14.75
CA ARG A 342 -24.08 0.55 -15.59
C ARG A 342 -23.23 -0.40 -14.75
N VAL A 343 -22.97 -1.59 -15.28
CA VAL A 343 -22.06 -2.56 -14.67
C VAL A 343 -20.84 -2.73 -15.58
N VAL A 344 -19.65 -2.70 -14.98
CA VAL A 344 -18.39 -3.06 -15.63
C VAL A 344 -17.70 -4.13 -14.78
N SER A 345 -17.33 -5.24 -15.38
CA SER A 345 -16.62 -6.36 -14.75
C SER A 345 -15.26 -6.59 -15.43
N GLY A 346 -14.29 -7.12 -14.68
CA GLY A 346 -12.94 -7.42 -15.21
C GLY A 346 -12.87 -8.72 -16.01
N ASP A 347 -13.77 -9.67 -15.74
CA ASP A 347 -13.80 -11.00 -16.36
C ASP A 347 -15.04 -11.21 -17.25
N GLU A 348 -14.96 -12.15 -18.21
CA GLU A 348 -16.12 -12.59 -18.99
C GLU A 348 -17.24 -13.12 -18.08
N ASP A 349 -18.39 -12.42 -18.05
CA ASP A 349 -19.51 -12.75 -17.16
C ASP A 349 -19.95 -14.22 -17.29
N SER A 350 -19.87 -14.96 -16.18
CA SER A 350 -20.55 -16.25 -16.06
C SER A 350 -22.01 -15.96 -15.71
N ARG A 351 -22.91 -16.17 -16.68
CA ARG A 351 -24.35 -16.09 -16.40
C ARG A 351 -24.75 -17.27 -15.55
N LEU A 352 -24.83 -17.03 -14.26
CA LEU A 352 -25.47 -17.95 -13.32
C LEU A 352 -26.95 -18.05 -13.66
N GLU A 353 -27.47 -19.28 -13.73
CA GLU A 353 -28.91 -19.50 -13.66
C GLU A 353 -29.34 -19.29 -12.21
N VAL A 354 -29.70 -18.04 -11.92
CA VAL A 354 -30.04 -17.57 -10.59
C VAL A 354 -31.42 -18.11 -10.17
N PRO A 355 -31.62 -18.54 -8.92
CA PRO A 355 -32.94 -18.90 -8.40
C PRO A 355 -33.95 -17.76 -8.55
N ALA A 356 -35.21 -18.10 -8.84
CA ALA A 356 -36.27 -17.10 -9.03
C ALA A 356 -36.54 -16.23 -7.78
N ASN A 357 -36.18 -16.71 -6.60
CA ASN A 357 -36.41 -16.02 -5.33
C ASN A 357 -35.06 -15.77 -4.64
N LEU A 358 -34.50 -14.57 -4.85
CA LEU A 358 -33.35 -14.03 -4.12
C LEU A 358 -33.81 -12.95 -3.14
N ASP A 359 -34.77 -13.28 -2.28
CA ASP A 359 -35.43 -12.31 -1.40
C ASP A 359 -34.56 -11.86 -0.23
N GLU A 360 -33.58 -12.68 0.16
CA GLU A 360 -32.65 -12.40 1.25
C GLU A 360 -31.30 -11.91 0.69
N GLY A 361 -30.53 -11.13 1.45
CA GLY A 361 -29.21 -10.65 1.04
C GLY A 361 -28.85 -9.31 1.65
N PHE A 362 -27.69 -8.76 1.27
CA PHE A 362 -27.28 -7.44 1.75
C PHE A 362 -27.84 -6.38 0.83
N ALA A 363 -28.86 -5.65 1.31
CA ALA A 363 -29.43 -4.53 0.59
C ALA A 363 -28.63 -3.24 0.85
N PHE A 364 -28.40 -2.46 -0.20
CA PHE A 364 -27.77 -1.15 -0.12
C PHE A 364 -28.35 -0.22 -1.18
N ASP A 365 -28.36 1.08 -0.87
CA ASP A 365 -28.81 2.11 -1.81
C ASP A 365 -27.59 2.72 -2.50
N LEU A 366 -27.64 2.81 -3.84
CA LEU A 366 -26.63 3.49 -4.64
C LEU A 366 -27.17 4.87 -5.06
N PRO A 367 -26.66 5.98 -4.48
CA PRO A 367 -27.15 7.32 -4.80
C PRO A 367 -26.93 7.71 -6.28
N PRO A 368 -27.68 8.71 -6.80
CA PRO A 368 -27.40 9.30 -8.11
C PRO A 368 -25.94 9.76 -8.22
N GLY A 369 -25.26 9.42 -9.32
CA GLY A 369 -23.87 9.84 -9.53
C GLY A 369 -22.81 8.98 -8.81
N ALA A 370 -23.22 8.08 -7.91
CA ALA A 370 -22.30 7.27 -7.12
C ALA A 370 -21.90 5.97 -7.84
N MET A 371 -20.81 5.37 -7.35
CA MET A 371 -20.33 4.06 -7.74
C MET A 371 -20.24 3.12 -6.55
N ALA A 372 -20.43 1.83 -6.78
CA ALA A 372 -20.12 0.77 -5.84
C ALA A 372 -19.18 -0.23 -6.52
N MET A 373 -18.14 -0.63 -5.82
CA MET A 373 -17.21 -1.67 -6.22
C MET A 373 -17.47 -2.90 -5.35
N VAL A 374 -17.59 -4.05 -5.98
CA VAL A 374 -17.85 -5.33 -5.33
C VAL A 374 -16.78 -6.31 -5.77
N LYS A 375 -16.04 -6.88 -4.82
CA LYS A 375 -15.12 -7.99 -5.04
C LYS A 375 -15.62 -9.19 -4.27
N GLY A 376 -15.65 -10.36 -4.90
CA GLY A 376 -15.95 -11.61 -4.21
C GLY A 376 -14.76 -12.55 -4.17
N VAL A 377 -14.67 -13.32 -3.10
CA VAL A 377 -13.74 -14.44 -2.93
C VAL A 377 -14.50 -15.63 -2.34
N SER A 378 -14.00 -16.84 -2.55
CA SER A 378 -14.64 -18.07 -2.11
C SER A 378 -13.63 -19.14 -1.72
N GLU A 379 -13.69 -19.51 -0.44
CA GLU A 379 -12.95 -20.64 0.14
C GLU A 379 -13.77 -21.93 0.16
N ALA A 380 -15.02 -21.87 -0.32
CA ALA A 380 -15.91 -23.02 -0.40
C ALA A 380 -15.26 -24.16 -1.20
N ARG A 381 -15.40 -25.38 -0.67
CA ARG A 381 -15.05 -26.61 -1.41
C ARG A 381 -16.04 -26.94 -2.51
N TYR A 382 -17.22 -26.34 -2.45
CA TYR A 382 -18.34 -26.59 -3.36
C TYR A 382 -18.52 -25.43 -4.33
N PRO A 383 -19.22 -25.64 -5.47
CA PRO A 383 -19.53 -24.55 -6.35
C PRO A 383 -20.31 -23.47 -5.61
N SER A 384 -19.78 -22.26 -5.69
CA SER A 384 -20.23 -21.08 -4.97
C SER A 384 -20.25 -19.91 -5.94
N GLY A 385 -20.91 -18.83 -5.57
CA GLY A 385 -20.96 -17.65 -6.41
C GLY A 385 -21.55 -16.46 -5.71
N MET A 386 -21.52 -15.33 -6.39
CA MET A 386 -22.19 -14.12 -5.96
C MET A 386 -23.04 -13.55 -7.08
N VAL A 387 -24.11 -12.87 -6.69
CA VAL A 387 -25.08 -12.24 -7.58
C VAL A 387 -25.36 -10.83 -7.06
N ILE A 388 -25.39 -9.87 -7.96
CA ILE A 388 -25.84 -8.50 -7.71
C ILE A 388 -27.15 -8.33 -8.45
N VAL A 389 -28.19 -7.95 -7.74
CA VAL A 389 -29.53 -7.72 -8.29
C VAL A 389 -30.00 -6.31 -8.02
N ASP A 390 -30.79 -5.80 -8.95
CA ASP A 390 -31.63 -4.62 -8.72
C ASP A 390 -32.80 -5.03 -7.82
N ALA A 391 -32.89 -4.44 -6.62
CA ALA A 391 -33.80 -4.90 -5.58
C ALA A 391 -35.28 -4.61 -5.89
N ASP A 392 -35.55 -3.65 -6.78
CA ASP A 392 -36.91 -3.28 -7.17
C ASP A 392 -37.46 -4.21 -8.27
N THR A 393 -36.59 -4.60 -9.21
CA THR A 393 -36.96 -5.38 -10.40
C THR A 393 -36.61 -6.86 -10.29
N ASN A 394 -35.77 -7.24 -9.32
CA ASN A 394 -35.10 -8.54 -9.23
C ASN A 394 -34.29 -8.89 -10.49
N GLU A 395 -33.92 -7.89 -11.30
CA GLU A 395 -33.04 -8.11 -12.44
C GLU A 395 -31.62 -8.40 -11.96
N VAL A 396 -31.02 -9.48 -12.47
CA VAL A 396 -29.62 -9.79 -12.22
C VAL A 396 -28.75 -8.84 -13.03
N LEU A 397 -28.09 -7.93 -12.33
CA LEU A 397 -27.17 -6.95 -12.91
C LEU A 397 -25.82 -7.58 -13.22
N TRP A 398 -25.37 -8.47 -12.32
CA TRP A 398 -24.10 -9.15 -12.45
C TRP A 398 -24.08 -10.45 -11.65
N SER A 399 -23.32 -11.43 -12.12
CA SER A 399 -23.14 -12.68 -11.39
C SER A 399 -21.79 -13.33 -11.72
N ARG A 400 -21.21 -14.00 -10.73
CA ARG A 400 -20.05 -14.86 -10.91
C ARG A 400 -20.16 -16.13 -10.11
N SER A 401 -19.75 -17.26 -10.70
CA SER A 401 -19.60 -18.52 -9.99
C SER A 401 -18.20 -19.09 -10.12
N LYS A 402 -17.78 -19.77 -9.06
CA LYS A 402 -16.61 -20.63 -9.01
C LYS A 402 -17.04 -22.09 -9.20
N SER A 403 -16.26 -22.82 -10.00
CA SER A 403 -16.33 -24.28 -10.04
C SER A 403 -15.48 -24.87 -8.92
N ARG A 404 -15.64 -26.17 -8.63
CA ARG A 404 -14.90 -26.84 -7.56
C ARG A 404 -13.37 -26.74 -7.69
N GLU A 405 -12.85 -26.60 -8.90
CA GLU A 405 -11.41 -26.63 -9.20
C GLU A 405 -10.82 -25.25 -9.49
N SER A 406 -11.62 -24.17 -9.47
CA SER A 406 -11.12 -22.83 -9.78
C SER A 406 -10.59 -22.09 -8.56
N ASN A 407 -9.87 -21.01 -8.84
CA ASN A 407 -9.21 -20.08 -7.93
C ASN A 407 -10.20 -19.56 -6.88
N ALA A 408 -9.71 -19.03 -5.74
CA ALA A 408 -10.57 -18.45 -4.72
C ALA A 408 -11.26 -17.15 -5.18
N CYS A 409 -10.67 -16.39 -6.11
CA CYS A 409 -11.26 -15.16 -6.63
C CYS A 409 -12.56 -15.39 -7.43
N LEU A 410 -13.64 -14.68 -7.07
CA LEU A 410 -14.90 -14.58 -7.85
C LEU A 410 -14.93 -13.31 -8.73
N GLY A 411 -13.81 -12.62 -8.87
CA GLY A 411 -13.67 -11.39 -9.64
C GLY A 411 -14.23 -10.15 -8.95
N ALA A 412 -14.21 -9.03 -9.69
CA ALA A 412 -14.71 -7.74 -9.24
C ALA A 412 -15.61 -7.07 -10.29
N ALA A 413 -16.56 -6.27 -9.80
CA ALA A 413 -17.45 -5.45 -10.62
C ALA A 413 -17.59 -4.04 -10.03
N CYS A 414 -17.72 -3.05 -10.91
CA CYS A 414 -18.12 -1.69 -10.56
C CYS A 414 -19.52 -1.42 -11.11
N ILE A 415 -20.42 -0.97 -10.23
CA ILE A 415 -21.78 -0.58 -10.53
C ILE A 415 -21.87 0.93 -10.37
N SER A 416 -22.30 1.61 -11.42
CA SER A 416 -22.42 3.06 -11.48
C SER A 416 -23.89 3.44 -11.64
N ASN A 417 -24.40 4.36 -10.82
CA ASN A 417 -25.76 4.87 -10.94
C ASN A 417 -25.79 6.18 -11.73
N HIS A 418 -26.16 6.07 -13.00
CA HIS A 418 -26.28 7.20 -13.93
C HIS A 418 -27.71 7.79 -13.92
N SER A 419 -28.61 7.25 -13.10
CA SER A 419 -29.97 7.79 -12.97
C SER A 419 -30.02 9.00 -12.03
N LEU A 420 -31.12 9.74 -12.07
CA LEU A 420 -31.38 10.89 -11.19
C LEU A 420 -31.93 10.48 -9.81
N THR A 421 -32.15 9.19 -9.60
CA THR A 421 -32.76 8.65 -8.38
C THR A 421 -31.85 7.62 -7.73
N SER A 422 -31.94 7.46 -6.42
CA SER A 422 -31.25 6.34 -5.76
C SER A 422 -31.75 5.02 -6.33
N ARG A 423 -30.86 4.02 -6.41
CA ARG A 423 -31.18 2.66 -6.86
C ARG A 423 -30.95 1.69 -5.71
N ALA A 424 -31.98 0.95 -5.34
CA ALA A 424 -31.87 -0.10 -4.34
C ALA A 424 -31.24 -1.34 -4.99
N LEU A 425 -30.12 -1.79 -4.46
CA LEU A 425 -29.37 -2.94 -4.93
C LEU A 425 -29.28 -3.99 -3.83
N ARG A 426 -29.03 -5.24 -4.22
CA ARG A 426 -28.80 -6.33 -3.27
C ARG A 426 -27.67 -7.22 -3.75
N VAL A 427 -26.78 -7.59 -2.83
CA VAL A 427 -25.74 -8.61 -3.07
C VAL A 427 -26.11 -9.90 -2.35
N VAL A 428 -25.96 -11.03 -3.05
CA VAL A 428 -26.34 -12.35 -2.56
C VAL A 428 -25.23 -13.35 -2.85
N GLY A 429 -24.80 -14.09 -1.84
CA GLY A 429 -24.00 -15.30 -1.99
C GLY A 429 -24.88 -16.50 -2.31
N VAL A 430 -24.42 -17.34 -3.23
CA VAL A 430 -25.12 -18.55 -3.67
C VAL A 430 -24.18 -19.75 -3.66
N HIS A 431 -24.73 -20.95 -3.46
CA HIS A 431 -23.99 -22.21 -3.50
C HIS A 431 -24.78 -23.30 -4.23
N LYS A 432 -24.08 -24.33 -4.72
CA LYS A 432 -24.67 -25.53 -5.31
C LYS A 432 -24.40 -26.74 -4.39
N PRO A 433 -25.44 -27.35 -3.79
CA PRO A 433 -25.29 -28.56 -2.98
C PRO A 433 -24.64 -29.72 -3.76
N LEU A 434 -24.09 -30.70 -3.04
CA LEU A 434 -23.31 -31.82 -3.60
C LEU A 434 -24.05 -32.72 -4.62
N ALA A 435 -25.39 -32.67 -4.68
CA ALA A 435 -26.14 -33.47 -5.64
C ALA A 435 -25.93 -32.93 -7.06
N SER A 436 -25.61 -33.82 -8.02
CA SER A 436 -25.21 -33.45 -9.40
C SER A 436 -26.20 -32.51 -10.10
N ASP A 437 -27.49 -32.63 -9.75
CA ASP A 437 -28.60 -31.89 -10.35
C ASP A 437 -29.18 -30.82 -9.41
N ALA A 438 -28.49 -30.47 -8.32
CA ALA A 438 -28.98 -29.46 -7.39
C ALA A 438 -29.07 -28.10 -8.06
N SER A 439 -30.17 -27.37 -7.87
CA SER A 439 -30.24 -25.96 -8.25
C SER A 439 -29.33 -25.13 -7.35
N TRP A 440 -28.91 -23.96 -7.83
CA TRP A 440 -28.32 -22.93 -6.98
C TRP A 440 -29.26 -22.61 -5.81
N ARG A 441 -28.69 -22.35 -4.66
CA ARG A 441 -29.38 -21.94 -3.44
C ARG A 441 -28.72 -20.70 -2.90
N GLN A 442 -29.53 -19.88 -2.26
CA GLN A 442 -29.03 -18.75 -1.51
C GLN A 442 -28.30 -19.25 -0.26
N SER A 443 -27.15 -18.63 0.04
CA SER A 443 -26.38 -18.83 1.26
C SER A 443 -26.85 -17.93 2.40
N ALA A 444 -26.71 -18.38 3.64
CA ALA A 444 -26.94 -17.56 4.82
C ALA A 444 -25.90 -16.43 4.87
N MET A 445 -26.26 -15.24 5.34
CA MET A 445 -25.40 -14.05 5.27
C MET A 445 -25.10 -13.49 6.66
N LYS A 446 -23.88 -12.96 6.84
CA LYS A 446 -23.46 -12.17 8.01
C LYS A 446 -22.54 -11.03 7.62
N THR A 447 -22.74 -9.85 8.20
CA THR A 447 -21.76 -8.76 8.11
C THR A 447 -20.55 -9.08 9.00
N LEU A 448 -19.37 -9.24 8.38
CA LEU A 448 -18.12 -9.57 9.06
C LEU A 448 -17.35 -8.31 9.50
N TYR A 449 -17.49 -7.23 8.72
CA TYR A 449 -16.86 -5.94 8.97
C TYR A 449 -17.71 -4.82 8.39
N GLU A 450 -17.74 -3.69 9.09
CA GLU A 450 -18.43 -2.50 8.61
C GLU A 450 -17.68 -1.24 9.06
N GLN A 451 -17.40 -0.38 8.09
CA GLN A 451 -16.94 0.99 8.26
C GLN A 451 -17.71 1.88 7.28
N PRO A 452 -17.70 3.21 7.48
CA PRO A 452 -18.28 4.11 6.49
C PRO A 452 -17.77 3.77 5.09
N ARG A 453 -18.71 3.53 4.16
CA ARG A 453 -18.46 3.18 2.76
C ARG A 453 -17.86 1.80 2.49
N PHE A 454 -17.40 1.04 3.48
CA PHE A 454 -16.76 -0.25 3.26
C PHE A 454 -17.36 -1.34 4.15
N THR A 455 -17.81 -2.43 3.54
CA THR A 455 -18.45 -3.55 4.23
C THR A 455 -17.86 -4.85 3.73
N ILE A 456 -17.54 -5.76 4.65
CA ILE A 456 -17.21 -7.15 4.33
C ILE A 456 -18.38 -8.02 4.76
N LEU A 457 -18.92 -8.75 3.80
CA LEU A 457 -20.03 -9.68 3.96
C LEU A 457 -19.48 -11.10 3.85
N GLY A 458 -19.91 -11.98 4.72
CA GLY A 458 -19.65 -13.41 4.65
C GLY A 458 -20.94 -14.16 4.39
N PHE A 459 -20.86 -15.20 3.56
CA PHE A 459 -21.96 -16.07 3.23
C PHE A 459 -21.56 -17.52 3.48
N ASP A 460 -22.51 -18.32 3.96
CA ASP A 460 -22.32 -19.69 4.43
C ASP A 460 -23.32 -20.64 3.74
N ASP A 461 -22.84 -21.78 3.25
CA ASP A 461 -23.61 -22.78 2.52
C ASP A 461 -24.51 -23.65 3.42
N SER A 462 -24.52 -23.35 4.73
CA SER A 462 -25.35 -24.01 5.75
C SER A 462 -25.06 -25.49 5.94
N LEU A 463 -23.85 -25.96 5.57
CA LEU A 463 -23.37 -27.30 5.90
C LEU A 463 -22.90 -27.44 7.36
N GLY A 464 -22.94 -26.36 8.14
CA GLY A 464 -22.95 -26.38 9.60
C GLY A 464 -21.62 -26.09 10.29
N ASP A 465 -20.63 -25.52 9.59
CA ASP A 465 -19.40 -24.97 10.16
C ASP A 465 -19.52 -23.48 10.54
N GLU A 466 -20.46 -22.74 9.96
CA GLU A 466 -20.77 -21.33 10.31
C GLU A 466 -19.53 -20.42 10.23
N ASP A 467 -18.64 -20.67 9.27
CA ASP A 467 -17.40 -19.91 9.11
C ASP A 467 -17.59 -18.64 8.26
N TYR A 468 -18.66 -18.60 7.45
CA TYR A 468 -19.01 -17.52 6.54
C TYR A 468 -17.89 -17.14 5.56
N ASN A 469 -17.02 -18.10 5.19
CA ASN A 469 -15.98 -17.90 4.18
C ASN A 469 -16.31 -18.55 2.82
N ASP A 470 -17.43 -19.26 2.71
CA ASP A 470 -17.83 -19.90 1.46
C ASP A 470 -17.93 -18.90 0.33
N VAL A 471 -18.51 -17.73 0.60
CA VAL A 471 -18.39 -16.54 -0.24
C VAL A 471 -18.17 -15.34 0.66
N ARG A 472 -17.09 -14.60 0.44
CA ARG A 472 -16.85 -13.31 1.09
C ARG A 472 -16.90 -12.21 0.05
N ILE A 473 -17.52 -11.09 0.41
CA ILE A 473 -17.75 -9.97 -0.50
C ILE A 473 -17.27 -8.69 0.16
N ASN A 474 -16.34 -8.02 -0.51
CA ASN A 474 -15.91 -6.67 -0.16
C ASN A 474 -16.74 -5.69 -0.99
N LEU A 475 -17.62 -4.96 -0.31
CA LEU A 475 -18.43 -3.89 -0.89
C LEU A 475 -17.83 -2.54 -0.50
N LEU A 476 -17.44 -1.75 -1.48
CA LEU A 476 -16.94 -0.40 -1.31
C LEU A 476 -17.81 0.58 -2.10
N MET A 477 -18.37 1.58 -1.43
CA MET A 477 -19.13 2.65 -2.07
C MET A 477 -18.29 3.91 -2.21
N GLU A 478 -18.36 4.55 -3.37
CA GLU A 478 -17.87 5.91 -3.52
C GLU A 478 -18.69 6.84 -2.64
N GLY A 479 -18.02 7.80 -2.00
CA GLY A 479 -18.66 8.72 -1.07
C GLY A 479 -19.64 9.59 -1.83
N GLY A 480 -20.94 9.31 -1.71
CA GLY A 480 -21.96 10.28 -2.07
C GLY A 480 -21.68 11.55 -1.27
N GLN A 481 -21.71 12.71 -1.92
CA GLN A 481 -21.61 13.98 -1.22
C GLN A 481 -22.63 13.96 -0.07
N THR A 482 -22.14 13.92 1.17
CA THR A 482 -22.95 14.33 2.30
C THR A 482 -23.24 15.79 2.03
N SER A 483 -24.43 16.09 1.53
CA SER A 483 -24.91 17.46 1.40
C SER A 483 -24.96 18.06 2.80
N ASP A 484 -23.92 18.81 3.16
CA ASP A 484 -23.87 19.65 4.35
C ASP A 484 -24.87 20.81 4.26
#